data_AF-A0A3D5R380-F1
#
_entry.id   AF-A0A3D5R380-F1
#
_cell.length_a   1.000
_cell.length_b   1.000
_cell.length_c   1.000
_cell.angle_alpha   90.00
_cell.angle_beta   90.00
_cell.angle_gamma   90.00
#
_symmetry.space_group_name_H-M   'P 1'
#
loop_
_entity.id
_entity.type
_entity.pdbx_description
1 polymer ?
#
loop_
_entity_poly.entity_id
_entity_poly.type
_entity_poly.pdbx_seq_one_letter_code
_entity_poly.pdbx_strand_id
1 'polypeptide(L)'
;MERDFTVQKMRIDGEDIPMTEAKKTSRGYEVWFGSGKLKSKINKEVKIEIEILTKKAKGNRTFPVYLLYPTRGLEINFHYENANLKNVRAESFFAGRHPQAAIQASRGKSVKIRISNEEWVFPTSGVIFIWDV
;
A
#
# COMPACT_ATOMS: atom_id res chain seq x y z
N MET A 1 1.96 23.00 7.97
CA MET A 1 3.20 22.20 8.04
C MET A 1 3.07 21.09 7.02
N GLU A 2 3.74 21.23 5.88
CA GLU A 2 3.70 20.22 4.81
C GLU A 2 4.37 18.93 5.33
N ARG A 3 3.71 17.78 5.20
CA ARG A 3 4.24 16.49 5.66
C ARG A 3 4.63 15.65 4.45
N ASP A 4 5.82 15.07 4.47
CA ASP A 4 6.33 14.20 3.40
C ASP A 4 5.61 12.84 3.31
N PHE A 5 4.76 12.52 4.28
CA PHE A 5 3.95 11.31 4.31
C PHE A 5 2.58 11.64 4.90
N THR A 6 1.53 11.23 4.21
CA THR A 6 0.13 11.40 4.63
C THR A 6 -0.65 10.14 4.25
N VAL A 7 -1.40 9.59 5.20
CA VAL A 7 -2.45 8.62 4.89
C VAL A 7 -3.69 9.43 4.47
N GLN A 8 -3.98 9.44 3.17
CA GLN A 8 -5.11 10.20 2.62
C GLN A 8 -6.44 9.52 2.93
N LYS A 9 -6.44 8.19 2.95
CA LYS A 9 -7.66 7.40 3.09
C LYS A 9 -7.40 6.07 3.78
N MET A 10 -8.35 5.66 4.60
CA MET A 10 -8.43 4.34 5.21
C MET A 10 -9.87 3.86 5.07
N ARG A 11 -10.07 2.71 4.42
CA ARG A 11 -11.38 2.10 4.27
C ARG A 11 -11.38 0.67 4.77
N ILE A 12 -12.54 0.27 5.29
CA ILE A 12 -12.83 -1.12 5.64
C ILE A 12 -14.14 -1.49 4.94
N ASP A 13 -14.08 -2.44 4.02
CA ASP A 13 -15.17 -2.84 3.10
C ASP A 13 -15.79 -1.66 2.34
N GLY A 14 -14.95 -0.77 1.83
CA GLY A 14 -15.37 0.43 1.08
C GLY A 14 -15.88 1.59 1.94
N GLU A 15 -16.06 1.40 3.26
CA GLU A 15 -16.46 2.47 4.17
C GLU A 15 -15.26 3.28 4.67
N ASP A 16 -15.33 4.61 4.54
CA ASP A 16 -14.30 5.52 5.04
C ASP A 16 -14.27 5.54 6.58
N ILE A 17 -13.09 5.25 7.13
CA ILE A 17 -12.84 5.24 8.58
C ILE A 17 -12.10 6.52 8.95
N PRO A 18 -12.61 7.33 9.90
CA PRO A 18 -11.98 8.58 10.26
C PRO A 18 -10.71 8.35 11.07
N MET A 19 -9.73 9.24 10.88
CA MET A 19 -8.53 9.31 11.71
C MET A 19 -8.90 9.87 13.08
N THR A 20 -8.60 9.13 14.14
CA THR A 20 -8.86 9.54 15.53
C THR A 20 -7.66 10.23 16.16
N GLU A 21 -6.45 9.83 15.77
CA GLU A 21 -5.21 10.39 16.32
C GLU A 21 -4.06 10.26 15.31
N ALA A 22 -3.09 11.17 15.38
CA ALA A 22 -1.81 11.02 14.70
C ALA A 22 -0.67 11.59 15.56
N LYS A 23 0.39 10.81 15.78
CA LYS A 23 1.46 11.17 16.71
C LYS A 23 2.82 10.69 16.24
N LYS A 24 3.85 11.49 16.47
CA LYS A 24 5.24 11.02 16.40
C LYS A 24 5.60 10.33 17.71
N THR A 25 5.98 9.06 17.64
CA THR A 25 6.43 8.24 18.76
C THR A 25 7.91 7.90 18.58
N SER A 26 8.51 7.19 19.54
CA SER A 26 9.87 6.65 19.40
C SER A 26 10.00 5.61 18.29
N ARG A 27 8.88 5.02 17.82
CA ARG A 27 8.86 4.02 16.74
C ARG A 27 8.66 4.63 15.36
N GLY A 28 8.33 5.92 15.30
CA GLY A 28 8.07 6.64 14.04
C GLY A 28 6.79 7.46 14.08
N TYR A 29 6.19 7.65 12.92
CA TYR A 29 4.91 8.36 12.80
C TYR A 29 3.76 7.35 12.79
N GLU A 30 2.87 7.48 13.77
CA GLU A 30 1.74 6.58 13.97
C GLU A 30 0.44 7.34 13.72
N VAL A 31 -0.51 6.69 13.05
CA VAL A 31 -1.85 7.20 12.75
C VAL A 31 -2.87 6.15 13.16
N TRP A 32 -3.90 6.57 13.88
CA TRP A 32 -4.98 5.71 14.36
C TRP A 32 -6.27 6.08 13.66
N PHE A 33 -6.98 5.04 13.22
CA PHE A 33 -8.27 5.14 12.58
C PHE A 33 -9.28 4.34 13.40
N GLY A 34 -10.46 4.89 13.58
CA GLY A 34 -11.45 4.27 14.45
C GLY A 34 -12.85 4.81 14.24
N SER A 35 -13.84 3.94 14.38
CA SER A 35 -15.25 4.30 14.35
C SER A 35 -16.04 3.29 15.16
N GLY A 36 -17.10 3.74 15.85
CA GLY A 36 -18.02 2.84 16.57
C GLY A 36 -18.64 1.78 15.66
N LYS A 37 -18.71 2.06 14.34
CA LYS A 37 -19.21 1.13 13.31
C LYS A 37 -18.34 -0.12 13.14
N LEU A 38 -17.05 -0.06 13.50
CA LEU A 38 -16.13 -1.19 13.36
C LEU A 38 -16.44 -2.34 14.33
N LYS A 39 -17.21 -2.09 15.40
CA LYS A 39 -17.58 -3.12 16.38
C LYS A 39 -18.21 -4.35 15.73
N SER A 40 -19.04 -4.16 14.70
CA SER A 40 -19.72 -5.25 13.99
C SER A 40 -18.81 -6.07 13.08
N LYS A 41 -17.57 -5.60 12.84
CA LYS A 41 -16.56 -6.21 11.96
C LYS A 41 -15.47 -6.97 12.72
N ILE A 42 -15.48 -6.93 14.06
CA ILE A 42 -14.54 -7.68 14.89
C ILE A 42 -14.73 -9.19 14.63
N ASN A 43 -13.62 -9.92 14.51
CA ASN A 43 -13.57 -11.37 14.22
C ASN A 43 -14.24 -11.76 12.89
N LYS A 44 -14.37 -10.82 11.96
CA LYS A 44 -14.83 -11.08 10.59
C LYS A 44 -13.71 -10.75 9.62
N GLU A 45 -13.72 -11.45 8.51
CA GLU A 45 -12.90 -11.06 7.38
C GLU A 45 -13.40 -9.73 6.81
N VAL A 46 -12.46 -8.84 6.48
CA VAL A 46 -12.73 -7.52 5.92
C VAL A 46 -11.69 -7.18 4.85
N LYS A 47 -12.07 -6.34 3.89
CA LYS A 47 -11.16 -5.70 2.96
C LYS A 47 -10.64 -4.40 3.56
N ILE A 48 -9.33 -4.28 3.72
CA ILE A 48 -8.67 -3.04 4.12
C ILE A 48 -8.13 -2.33 2.87
N GLU A 49 -8.38 -1.02 2.75
CA GLU A 49 -7.84 -0.19 1.68
C GLU A 49 -7.16 1.03 2.30
N ILE A 50 -5.89 1.25 1.96
CA ILE A 50 -5.09 2.35 2.50
C ILE A 50 -4.54 3.14 1.32
N GLU A 51 -4.75 4.46 1.33
CA GLU A 51 -4.21 5.39 0.35
C GLU A 51 -3.16 6.28 1.01
N ILE A 52 -1.95 6.26 0.47
CA ILE A 52 -0.79 6.97 1.02
C ILE A 52 -0.25 7.91 -0.04
N LEU A 53 -0.09 9.18 0.32
CA LEU A 53 0.68 10.15 -0.44
C LEU A 53 2.01 10.39 0.27
N THR A 54 3.11 10.27 -0.46
CA THR A 54 4.44 10.50 0.11
C THR A 54 5.41 11.14 -0.87
N LYS A 55 6.39 11.87 -0.34
CA LYS A 55 7.53 12.41 -1.08
C LYS A 55 8.72 11.46 -0.93
N LYS A 56 9.50 11.34 -2.01
CA LYS A 56 10.75 10.59 -2.03
C LYS A 56 11.88 11.49 -2.47
N ALA A 57 13.05 11.35 -1.84
CA ALA A 57 14.25 12.05 -2.26
C ALA A 57 14.60 11.65 -3.71
N LYS A 58 14.85 12.64 -4.59
CA LYS A 58 15.10 12.41 -6.04
C LYS A 58 16.26 11.45 -6.33
N GLY A 59 17.26 11.40 -5.45
CA GLY A 59 18.40 10.49 -5.59
C GLY A 59 18.07 9.02 -5.27
N ASN A 60 16.95 8.75 -4.60
CA ASN A 60 16.50 7.40 -4.33
C ASN A 60 15.52 6.96 -5.44
N ARG A 61 15.93 5.96 -6.20
CA ARG A 61 15.23 5.44 -7.37
C ARG A 61 14.35 4.22 -7.07
N THR A 62 14.07 3.97 -5.78
CA THR A 62 13.32 2.81 -5.33
C THR A 62 12.28 3.16 -4.27
N PHE A 63 11.18 2.42 -4.26
CA PHE A 63 10.15 2.48 -3.23
C PHE A 63 9.68 1.06 -2.88
N PRO A 64 10.19 0.48 -1.79
CA PRO A 64 9.76 -0.84 -1.35
C PRO A 64 8.44 -0.76 -0.56
N VAL A 65 7.56 -1.72 -0.80
CA VAL A 65 6.33 -1.97 -0.04
C VAL A 65 6.39 -3.40 0.47
N TYR A 66 6.36 -3.57 1.80
CA TYR A 66 6.44 -4.87 2.47
C TYR A 66 5.11 -5.22 3.14
N LEU A 67 4.75 -6.50 3.07
CA LEU A 67 3.65 -7.08 3.82
C LEU A 67 4.19 -7.69 5.10
N LEU A 68 3.68 -7.18 6.23
CA LEU A 68 4.09 -7.63 7.57
C LEU A 68 3.20 -8.75 8.12
N TYR A 69 1.98 -8.87 7.60
CA TYR A 69 0.98 -9.83 8.07
C TYR A 69 0.50 -10.71 6.92
N PRO A 70 0.11 -11.96 7.20
CA PRO A 70 -0.57 -12.79 6.22
C PRO A 70 -1.81 -12.07 5.69
N THR A 71 -1.89 -11.92 4.37
CA THR A 71 -3.00 -11.23 3.71
C THR A 71 -3.60 -12.15 2.64
N ARG A 72 -4.92 -12.25 2.60
CA ARG A 72 -5.63 -12.99 1.55
C ARG A 72 -6.07 -12.02 0.46
N GLY A 73 -5.62 -12.24 -0.78
CA GLY A 73 -5.75 -11.26 -1.85
C GLY A 73 -4.92 -10.00 -1.63
N LEU A 74 -4.51 -9.35 -2.72
CA LEU A 74 -3.74 -8.12 -2.65
C LEU A 74 -3.94 -7.29 -3.91
N GLU A 75 -4.14 -5.98 -3.73
CA GLU A 75 -4.01 -5.00 -4.80
C GLU A 75 -3.09 -3.86 -4.33
N ILE A 76 -2.04 -3.58 -5.09
CA ILE A 76 -1.16 -2.43 -4.87
C ILE A 76 -1.21 -1.56 -6.12
N ASN A 77 -1.55 -0.28 -5.95
CA ASN A 77 -1.58 0.72 -7.00
C ASN A 77 -0.55 1.79 -6.71
N PHE A 78 0.53 1.83 -7.50
CA PHE A 78 1.54 2.87 -7.42
C PHE A 78 1.27 3.93 -8.47
N HIS A 79 0.73 5.08 -8.05
CA HIS A 79 0.49 6.23 -8.90
C HIS A 79 1.69 7.18 -8.85
N TYR A 80 2.21 7.55 -10.02
CA TYR A 80 3.37 8.42 -10.16
C TYR A 80 3.17 9.49 -11.26
N GLU A 81 1.94 9.68 -11.71
CA GLU A 81 1.59 10.79 -12.58
C GLU A 81 2.03 12.11 -11.93
N ASN A 82 2.62 13.00 -12.72
CA ASN A 82 3.17 14.28 -12.27
C ASN A 82 4.40 14.20 -11.34
N ALA A 83 4.91 13.00 -11.01
CA ALA A 83 6.14 12.84 -10.23
C ALA A 83 7.42 12.90 -11.08
N ASN A 84 7.30 13.07 -12.40
CA ASN A 84 8.40 13.11 -13.38
C ASN A 84 9.32 11.87 -13.31
N LEU A 85 8.74 10.70 -13.02
CA LEU A 85 9.45 9.43 -13.02
C LEU A 85 9.42 8.81 -14.42
N LYS A 86 10.52 8.18 -14.84
CA LYS A 86 10.64 7.48 -16.11
C LYS A 86 10.91 6.00 -15.89
N ASN A 87 10.55 5.18 -16.87
CA ASN A 87 10.86 3.74 -16.89
C ASN A 87 10.48 3.00 -15.60
N VAL A 88 9.34 3.36 -15.00
CA VAL A 88 8.89 2.75 -13.75
C VAL A 88 8.59 1.27 -13.97
N ARG A 89 9.24 0.42 -13.18
CA ARG A 89 9.05 -1.04 -13.14
C ARG A 89 8.76 -1.50 -11.71
N ALA A 90 8.21 -2.71 -11.60
CA ALA A 90 7.93 -3.34 -10.33
C ALA A 90 8.58 -4.73 -10.28
N GLU A 91 9.35 -4.97 -9.23
CA GLU A 91 9.91 -6.28 -8.90
C GLU A 91 9.14 -6.83 -7.70
N SER A 92 8.30 -7.84 -7.93
CA SER A 92 7.49 -8.47 -6.89
C SER A 92 8.14 -9.74 -6.35
N PHE A 93 8.04 -9.95 -5.05
CA PHE A 93 8.49 -11.16 -4.36
C PHE A 93 7.37 -11.56 -3.39
N PHE A 94 6.55 -12.53 -3.78
CA PHE A 94 5.44 -13.00 -2.97
C PHE A 94 5.70 -14.44 -2.54
N ALA A 95 5.64 -14.70 -1.23
CA ALA A 95 5.66 -16.03 -0.64
C ALA A 95 4.22 -16.54 -0.54
N GLY A 96 3.93 -17.66 -1.20
CA GLY A 96 2.61 -18.27 -1.28
C GLY A 96 2.60 -19.50 -2.18
N ARG A 97 1.45 -20.16 -2.29
CA ARG A 97 1.29 -21.38 -3.13
C ARG A 97 1.30 -21.05 -4.62
N HIS A 98 0.62 -19.98 -5.03
CA HIS A 98 0.61 -19.45 -6.39
C HIS A 98 0.96 -17.95 -6.41
N PRO A 99 2.25 -17.58 -6.29
CA PRO A 99 2.67 -16.19 -6.12
C PRO A 99 2.63 -15.35 -7.40
N GLN A 100 1.94 -15.81 -8.45
CA GLN A 100 1.89 -15.11 -9.73
C GLN A 100 1.04 -13.84 -9.61
N ALA A 101 1.72 -12.71 -9.46
CA ALA A 101 1.08 -11.42 -9.48
C ALA A 101 0.77 -11.00 -10.93
N ALA A 102 -0.45 -10.55 -11.17
CA ALA A 102 -0.79 -9.86 -12.41
C ALA A 102 -0.31 -8.41 -12.30
N ILE A 103 0.62 -8.03 -13.18
CA ILE A 103 1.19 -6.68 -13.23
C ILE A 103 0.66 -5.94 -14.46
N GLN A 104 0.07 -4.77 -14.25
CA GLN A 104 -0.45 -3.89 -15.30
C GLN A 104 0.21 -2.52 -15.17
N ALA A 105 0.93 -2.09 -16.19
CA ALA A 105 1.59 -0.79 -16.21
C ALA A 105 0.88 0.17 -17.18
N SER A 106 0.58 1.37 -16.71
CA SER A 106 0.21 2.51 -17.56
C SER A 106 1.38 3.49 -17.55
N ARG A 107 2.14 3.51 -18.65
CA ARG A 107 3.37 4.30 -18.77
C ARG A 107 3.11 5.78 -18.44
N GLY A 108 3.93 6.35 -17.56
CA GLY A 108 3.82 7.75 -17.12
C GLY A 108 2.75 8.00 -16.04
N LYS A 109 1.98 6.98 -15.64
CA LYS A 109 0.83 7.15 -14.74
C LYS A 109 0.86 6.24 -13.53
N SER A 110 0.91 4.92 -13.74
CA SER A 110 0.79 3.97 -12.65
C SER A 110 1.32 2.58 -12.96
N VAL A 111 1.60 1.81 -11.90
CA VAL A 111 1.78 0.36 -11.93
C VAL A 111 0.80 -0.26 -10.94
N LYS A 112 0.03 -1.24 -11.42
CA LYS A 112 -0.94 -1.99 -10.63
C LYS A 112 -0.49 -3.44 -10.50
N ILE A 113 -0.54 -3.97 -9.30
CA ILE A 113 -0.16 -5.34 -8.96
C ILE A 113 -1.35 -6.00 -8.28
N ARG A 114 -1.70 -7.20 -8.72
CA ARG A 114 -2.85 -7.94 -8.21
C ARG A 114 -2.49 -9.38 -7.91
N ILE A 115 -2.99 -9.86 -6.79
CA ILE A 115 -3.02 -11.28 -6.39
C ILE A 115 -4.48 -11.64 -6.14
N SER A 116 -4.87 -12.83 -6.60
CA SER A 116 -6.24 -13.33 -6.46
C SER A 116 -6.72 -13.30 -5.01
N ASN A 117 -8.00 -12.99 -4.81
CA ASN A 117 -8.64 -13.00 -3.48
C ASN A 117 -8.75 -14.40 -2.85
N GLU A 118 -8.41 -15.45 -3.61
CA GLU A 118 -8.36 -16.83 -3.14
C GLU A 118 -6.96 -17.22 -2.63
N GLU A 119 -5.94 -16.44 -2.96
CA GLU A 119 -4.55 -16.74 -2.65
C GLU A 119 -4.08 -16.05 -1.37
N TRP A 120 -3.23 -16.76 -0.64
CA TRP A 120 -2.60 -16.25 0.56
C TRP A 120 -1.18 -15.75 0.27
N VAL A 121 -0.88 -14.57 0.79
CA VAL A 121 0.43 -13.95 0.74
C VAL A 121 0.97 -13.84 2.16
N PHE A 122 2.12 -14.46 2.40
CA PHE A 122 2.72 -14.51 3.73
C PHE A 122 3.70 -13.36 3.98
N PRO A 123 4.06 -13.07 5.25
CA PRO A 123 5.09 -12.09 5.57
C PRO A 123 6.41 -12.33 4.84
N THR A 124 7.29 -11.32 4.80
CA THR A 124 8.49 -11.26 3.94
C THR A 124 8.20 -11.12 2.46
N SER A 125 6.93 -10.91 2.10
CA SER A 125 6.50 -10.59 0.75
C SER A 125 6.43 -9.08 0.49
N GLY A 126 6.42 -8.70 -0.78
CA GLY A 126 6.25 -7.31 -1.16
C GLY A 126 6.51 -7.04 -2.63
N VAL A 127 6.66 -5.75 -2.92
CA VAL A 127 7.08 -5.21 -4.21
C VAL A 127 8.09 -4.10 -4.00
N ILE A 128 9.09 -4.04 -4.86
CA ILE A 128 9.95 -2.87 -5.01
C ILE A 128 9.61 -2.19 -6.32
N PHE A 129 9.14 -0.94 -6.25
CA PHE A 129 9.04 -0.07 -7.42
C PHE A 129 10.40 0.57 -7.69
N ILE A 130 10.84 0.57 -8.95
CA ILE A 130 12.14 1.08 -9.38
C ILE A 130 11.92 1.99 -10.59
N TRP A 131 12.64 3.10 -10.68
CA TRP A 131 12.50 4.05 -11.79
C TRP A 131 13.79 4.79 -12.11
N ASP A 132 13.76 5.49 -13.24
CA ASP A 132 14.77 6.47 -13.65
C ASP A 132 14.23 7.90 -13.51
N VAL A 133 15.12 8.88 -13.56
CA VAL A 133 14.84 10.33 -13.56
C VAL A 133 15.45 10.98 -14.80
#